data_AF-A0A0F0KNG2-F1
#
_entry.id   AF-A0A0F0KNG2-F1
#
_cell.length_a   1.000
_cell.length_b   1.000
_cell.length_c   1.000
_cell.angle_alpha   90.00
_cell.angle_beta   90.00
_cell.angle_gamma   90.00
#
_symmetry.space_group_name_H-M   'P 1'
#
loop_
_entity.id
_entity.type
_entity.pdbx_description
1 polymer ?
#
loop_
_entity_poly.entity_id
_entity_poly.type
_entity_poly.pdbx_seq_one_letter_code
_entity_poly.pdbx_strand_id
1 'polypeptide(L)'
;MTAPAGWYVDDQGSTRWWDGSRWGEDAPVVATSPEFPSVPEGSDTNTAWVWLIVLLPVLSAIATIGYLVQMQQGMFEVLAVVPMDGSSSLDVDRFIAAEFNAFLTPWYLVLTLSGWVVYGLSVWFAALDARELAARGFVRPFPWAWTFLSSLVYVIGRHVVIRRRGGRTLAPLVVTIAIQVVMLLAASVWVSVFAAQLFETVFEMATTRRL
;
A
#
# COMPACT_ATOMS: atom_id res chain seq x y z
N MET A 1 -17.92 -18.81 -42.88
CA MET A 1 -17.44 -19.22 -41.54
C MET A 1 -16.16 -20.00 -41.78
N THR A 2 -15.03 -19.54 -41.26
CA THR A 2 -13.73 -20.22 -41.39
C THR A 2 -13.61 -21.31 -40.31
N ALA A 3 -13.01 -22.44 -40.65
CA ALA A 3 -12.81 -23.55 -39.72
C ALA A 3 -11.89 -23.11 -38.55
N PRO A 4 -12.20 -23.52 -37.30
CA PRO A 4 -11.36 -23.21 -36.15
C PRO A 4 -10.00 -23.90 -36.24
N ALA A 5 -8.96 -23.36 -35.59
CA ALA A 5 -7.65 -23.99 -35.60
C ALA A 5 -7.70 -25.39 -34.97
N GLY A 6 -7.08 -26.38 -35.62
CA GLY A 6 -7.23 -27.79 -35.23
C GLY A 6 -6.61 -28.77 -36.21
N TRP A 7 -6.60 -30.05 -35.83
CA TRP A 7 -6.23 -31.15 -36.72
C TRP A 7 -7.41 -31.52 -37.60
N TYR A 8 -7.18 -31.59 -38.91
CA TYR A 8 -8.16 -32.05 -39.88
C TYR A 8 -7.52 -33.08 -40.81
N VAL A 9 -8.38 -33.93 -41.36
CA VAL A 9 -7.98 -34.93 -42.36
C VAL A 9 -8.18 -34.32 -43.74
N ASP A 10 -7.19 -34.43 -44.62
CA ASP A 10 -7.28 -33.98 -46.02
C ASP A 10 -8.03 -35.01 -46.89
N ASP A 11 -8.25 -34.64 -48.16
CA ASP A 11 -8.95 -35.44 -49.16
C ASP A 11 -8.23 -36.76 -49.51
N GLN A 12 -6.96 -36.88 -49.15
CA GLN A 12 -6.14 -38.08 -49.34
C GLN A 12 -6.04 -38.92 -48.05
N GLY A 13 -6.69 -38.50 -46.97
CA GLY A 13 -6.71 -39.20 -45.68
C GLY A 13 -5.53 -38.87 -44.75
N SER A 14 -4.69 -37.89 -45.09
CA SER A 14 -3.57 -37.45 -44.26
C SER A 14 -4.01 -36.38 -43.26
N THR A 15 -3.48 -36.44 -42.03
CA THR A 15 -3.81 -35.49 -40.97
C THR A 15 -2.91 -34.25 -41.05
N ARG A 16 -3.49 -33.06 -41.20
CA ARG A 16 -2.78 -31.78 -41.26
C ARG A 16 -3.35 -30.78 -40.26
N TRP A 17 -2.50 -29.90 -39.75
CA TRP A 17 -2.90 -28.87 -38.82
C TRP A 17 -3.38 -27.61 -39.57
N TRP A 18 -4.54 -27.08 -39.21
CA TRP A 18 -5.04 -25.78 -39.66
C TRP A 18 -4.79 -24.72 -38.60
N ASP A 19 -4.08 -23.64 -38.95
CA ASP A 19 -3.80 -22.54 -38.02
C ASP A 19 -4.79 -21.37 -38.09
N GLY A 20 -5.84 -21.48 -38.92
CA GLY A 20 -6.80 -20.41 -39.20
C GLY A 20 -6.50 -19.60 -40.46
N SER A 21 -5.29 -19.73 -41.01
CA SER A 21 -4.83 -19.02 -42.21
C SER A 21 -4.13 -19.90 -43.24
N ARG A 22 -3.41 -20.94 -42.80
CA ARG A 22 -2.67 -21.90 -43.63
C ARG A 22 -2.70 -23.31 -43.04
N TRP A 23 -2.47 -24.28 -43.92
CA TRP A 23 -2.27 -25.68 -43.56
C TRP A 23 -0.78 -25.95 -43.29
N GLY A 24 -0.49 -26.69 -42.23
CA GLY A 24 0.85 -27.12 -41.85
C GLY A 24 0.89 -28.59 -41.43
N GLU A 25 2.09 -29.16 -41.39
CA GLU A 25 2.30 -30.57 -41.03
C GLU A 25 2.50 -30.75 -39.52
N ASP A 26 2.99 -29.71 -38.84
CA ASP A 26 3.19 -29.70 -37.39
C ASP A 26 2.18 -28.78 -36.71
N ALA A 27 1.68 -29.20 -35.55
CA ALA A 27 1.02 -28.28 -34.63
C ALA A 27 2.05 -27.21 -34.20
N PRO A 28 1.63 -25.94 -33.99
CA PRO A 28 2.52 -24.95 -33.41
C PRO A 28 3.03 -25.52 -32.09
N VAL A 29 4.36 -25.57 -31.93
CA VAL A 29 4.98 -25.84 -30.63
C VAL A 29 4.44 -24.77 -29.72
N VAL A 30 3.51 -25.16 -28.83
CA VAL A 30 3.04 -24.27 -27.78
C VAL A 30 4.30 -23.86 -27.04
N ALA A 31 4.68 -22.59 -27.15
CA ALA A 31 5.81 -22.07 -26.41
C ALA A 31 5.48 -22.30 -24.94
N THR A 32 6.07 -23.34 -24.35
CA THR A 32 6.03 -23.53 -22.91
C THR A 32 6.70 -22.29 -22.35
N SER A 33 5.95 -21.51 -21.59
CA SER A 33 6.53 -20.37 -20.89
C SER A 33 7.75 -20.90 -20.15
N PRO A 34 8.95 -20.31 -20.32
CA PRO A 34 10.16 -20.87 -19.75
C PRO A 34 9.94 -21.06 -18.26
N GLU A 35 9.91 -22.33 -17.84
CA GLU A 35 9.69 -22.68 -16.44
C GLU A 35 10.88 -22.13 -15.66
N PHE A 36 10.62 -21.15 -14.78
CA PHE A 36 11.68 -20.56 -13.98
C PHE A 36 12.27 -21.67 -13.10
N PRO A 37 13.61 -21.79 -13.00
CA PRO A 37 14.23 -22.80 -12.16
C PRO A 37 13.69 -22.71 -10.74
N SER A 38 13.31 -23.86 -10.18
CA SER A 38 13.03 -23.97 -8.76
C SER A 38 14.32 -23.71 -7.97
N VAL A 39 14.17 -23.11 -6.80
CA VAL A 39 15.30 -22.78 -5.93
C VAL A 39 15.62 -24.01 -5.06
N PRO A 40 16.91 -24.28 -4.72
CA PRO A 40 17.27 -25.40 -3.86
C PRO A 40 16.45 -25.44 -2.57
N GLU A 41 16.03 -26.64 -2.16
CA GLU A 41 15.27 -26.84 -0.93
C GLU A 41 16.04 -26.29 0.28
N GLY A 42 15.35 -25.54 1.15
CA GLY A 42 15.95 -24.92 2.32
C GLY A 42 16.56 -23.52 2.08
N SER A 43 16.50 -22.99 0.86
CA SER A 43 16.95 -21.61 0.60
C SER A 43 16.17 -20.60 1.43
N ASP A 44 16.89 -19.84 2.26
CA ASP A 44 16.27 -18.83 3.09
C ASP A 44 15.68 -17.74 2.21
N THR A 45 14.41 -17.47 2.45
CA THR A 45 13.57 -16.56 1.67
C THR A 45 13.19 -15.33 2.50
N ASN A 46 13.53 -15.32 3.79
CA ASN A 46 13.43 -14.18 4.68
C ASN A 46 14.72 -13.36 4.60
N THR A 47 14.59 -12.09 4.24
CA THR A 47 15.69 -11.13 4.24
C THR A 47 15.44 -10.09 5.33
N ALA A 48 16.48 -9.50 5.89
CA ALA A 48 16.29 -8.39 6.83
C ALA A 48 15.58 -7.21 6.14
N TRP A 49 15.86 -6.99 4.85
CA TRP A 49 15.31 -5.90 4.06
C TRP A 49 13.80 -5.96 3.89
N VAL A 50 13.21 -7.14 3.66
CA VAL A 50 11.75 -7.24 3.58
C VAL A 50 11.10 -6.87 4.91
N TRP A 51 11.69 -7.27 6.05
CA TRP A 51 11.18 -6.90 7.37
C TRP A 51 11.28 -5.40 7.64
N LEU A 52 12.33 -4.73 7.17
CA LEU A 52 12.41 -3.27 7.25
C LEU A 52 11.29 -2.60 6.44
N ILE A 53 10.94 -3.13 5.26
CA ILE A 53 9.77 -2.65 4.48
C ILE A 53 8.47 -2.88 5.24
N VAL A 54 8.29 -4.05 5.86
CA VAL A 54 7.08 -4.40 6.62
C VAL A 54 6.88 -3.50 7.84
N LEU A 55 7.97 -3.12 8.52
CA LEU A 55 7.93 -2.33 9.74
C LEU A 55 7.92 -0.80 9.52
N LEU A 56 8.34 -0.34 8.34
CA LEU A 56 8.37 1.09 7.98
C LEU A 56 7.03 1.82 8.19
N PRO A 57 5.85 1.26 7.85
CA PRO A 57 4.56 1.89 8.13
C PRO A 57 4.34 2.15 9.62
N VAL A 58 4.87 1.32 10.52
CA VAL A 58 4.74 1.49 11.98
C VAL A 58 5.52 2.71 12.44
N LEU A 59 6.69 2.97 11.86
CA LEU A 59 7.45 4.19 12.12
C LEU A 59 6.67 5.43 11.65
N SER A 60 6.04 5.36 10.47
CA SER A 60 5.19 6.45 9.97
C SER A 60 3.98 6.69 10.87
N ALA A 61 3.43 5.66 11.51
CA ALA A 61 2.28 5.80 12.39
C ALA A 61 2.56 6.68 13.61
N ILE A 62 3.81 6.72 14.12
CA ILE A 62 4.18 7.62 15.21
C ILE A 62 4.00 9.08 14.78
N ALA A 63 4.48 9.43 13.58
CA ALA A 63 4.33 10.78 13.05
C ALA A 63 2.87 11.12 12.77
N THR A 64 2.09 10.16 12.26
CA THR A 64 0.65 10.31 12.06
C THR A 64 -0.08 10.57 13.38
N ILE A 65 0.22 9.80 14.44
CA ILE A 65 -0.40 9.97 15.76
C ILE A 65 -0.06 11.35 16.33
N GLY A 66 1.22 11.75 16.27
CA GLY A 66 1.64 13.08 16.73
C GLY A 66 0.89 14.20 16.01
N TYR A 67 0.75 14.11 14.69
CA TYR A 67 -0.02 15.05 13.89
C TYR A 67 -1.51 15.07 14.28
N LEU A 68 -2.14 13.89 14.39
CA LEU A 68 -3.56 13.79 14.72
C LEU A 68 -3.88 14.36 16.10
N VAL A 69 -3.04 14.11 17.10
CA VAL A 69 -3.23 14.67 18.45
C VAL A 69 -3.14 16.19 18.43
N GLN A 70 -2.13 16.75 17.77
CA GLN A 70 -1.96 18.20 17.72
C GLN A 70 -3.06 18.87 16.88
N MET A 71 -3.43 18.26 15.76
CA MET A 71 -4.50 18.74 14.88
C MET A 71 -5.86 18.74 15.60
N GLN A 72 -6.15 17.68 16.36
CA GLN A 72 -7.34 17.60 17.20
C GLN A 72 -7.40 18.74 18.22
N GLN A 73 -6.29 19.02 18.92
CA GLN A 73 -6.22 20.12 19.89
C GLN A 73 -6.48 21.47 19.23
N GLY A 74 -5.80 21.76 18.11
CA GLY A 74 -5.99 23.01 17.40
C GLY A 74 -7.39 23.20 16.82
N MET A 75 -8.07 22.13 16.40
CA MET A 75 -9.47 22.23 15.96
C MET A 75 -10.41 22.71 17.08
N PHE A 76 -10.19 22.26 18.32
CA PHE A 76 -10.97 22.76 19.46
C PHE A 76 -10.63 24.22 19.79
N GLU A 77 -9.38 24.64 19.63
CA GLU A 77 -9.00 26.06 19.76
C GLU A 77 -9.68 26.94 18.72
N VAL A 78 -9.76 26.49 17.45
CA VAL A 78 -10.49 27.20 16.39
C VAL A 78 -11.95 27.39 16.77
N LEU A 79 -12.62 26.34 17.25
CA LEU A 79 -14.01 26.44 17.70
C LEU A 79 -14.20 27.43 18.85
N ALA A 80 -13.24 27.50 19.78
CA ALA A 80 -13.28 28.43 20.90
C ALA A 80 -13.10 29.91 20.50
N VAL A 81 -12.52 30.18 19.32
CA VAL A 81 -12.36 31.54 18.80
C VAL A 81 -13.62 32.04 18.09
N VAL A 82 -14.46 31.14 17.57
CA VAL A 82 -15.69 31.52 16.85
C VAL A 82 -16.69 32.11 17.85
N PRO A 83 -17.06 33.40 17.73
CA PRO A 83 -17.99 34.01 18.65
C PRO A 83 -19.38 33.42 18.46
N MET A 84 -19.89 32.80 19.52
CA MET A 84 -21.18 32.12 19.50
C MET A 84 -22.32 33.02 20.01
N ASP A 85 -22.06 34.21 20.55
CA ASP A 85 -23.11 35.06 21.15
C ASP A 85 -23.91 35.88 20.12
N GLY A 86 -23.54 35.86 18.84
CA GLY A 86 -24.22 36.58 17.75
C GLY A 86 -24.13 38.11 17.84
N SER A 87 -23.49 38.63 18.89
CA SER A 87 -23.33 40.05 19.19
C SER A 87 -21.92 40.55 18.86
N SER A 88 -20.94 39.65 18.86
CA SER A 88 -19.54 39.92 18.55
C SER A 88 -19.18 39.49 17.13
N SER A 89 -18.42 40.34 16.44
CA SER A 89 -17.82 40.01 15.15
C SER A 89 -16.66 39.03 15.33
N LEU A 90 -16.47 38.12 14.37
CA LEU A 90 -15.31 37.23 14.35
C LEU A 90 -14.01 38.04 14.32
N ASP A 91 -13.12 37.78 15.28
CA ASP A 91 -11.73 38.23 15.21
C ASP A 91 -11.00 37.40 14.15
N VAL A 92 -10.89 37.99 12.96
CA VAL A 92 -10.35 37.31 11.77
C VAL A 92 -8.89 36.94 11.96
N ASP A 93 -8.09 37.81 12.58
CA ASP A 93 -6.65 37.57 12.77
C ASP A 93 -6.43 36.41 13.72
N ARG A 94 -7.18 36.38 14.83
CA ARG A 94 -7.13 35.28 15.80
C ARG A 94 -7.65 33.96 15.21
N PHE A 95 -8.71 34.03 14.40
CA PHE A 95 -9.28 32.85 13.75
C PHE A 95 -8.30 32.24 12.75
N ILE A 96 -7.70 33.05 11.87
CA ILE A 96 -6.68 32.60 10.92
C ILE A 96 -5.49 31.97 11.67
N ALA A 97 -5.00 32.60 12.73
CA ALA A 97 -3.90 32.06 13.53
C ALA A 97 -4.25 30.70 14.15
N ALA A 98 -5.48 30.53 14.67
CA ALA A 98 -5.96 29.27 15.21
C ALA A 98 -6.05 28.18 14.13
N GLU A 99 -6.56 28.50 12.93
CA GLU A 99 -6.63 27.55 11.81
C GLU A 99 -5.23 27.08 11.39
N PHE A 100 -4.28 28.00 11.25
CA PHE A 100 -2.88 27.64 10.93
C PHE A 100 -2.28 26.74 11.99
N ASN A 101 -2.50 27.02 13.28
CA ASN A 101 -2.02 26.19 14.37
C ASN A 101 -2.71 24.82 14.43
N ALA A 102 -3.93 24.68 13.92
CA ALA A 102 -4.62 23.40 13.83
C ALA A 102 -4.05 22.49 12.72
N PHE A 103 -3.69 23.04 11.57
CA PHE A 103 -3.29 22.23 10.41
C PHE A 103 -1.79 22.25 10.10
N LEU A 104 -1.13 23.40 10.18
CA LEU A 104 0.29 23.55 9.87
C LEU A 104 1.16 23.43 11.13
N THR A 105 1.01 22.28 11.80
CA THR A 105 1.70 21.97 13.05
C THR A 105 3.18 21.58 12.82
N PRO A 106 4.07 21.66 13.83
CA PRO A 106 5.39 21.04 13.74
C PRO A 106 5.31 19.54 13.40
N TRP A 107 4.29 18.84 13.91
CA TRP A 107 4.05 17.44 13.54
C TRP A 107 3.63 17.25 12.07
N TYR A 108 2.99 18.23 11.43
CA TYR A 108 2.72 18.18 9.99
C TYR A 108 4.03 18.10 9.18
N LEU A 109 5.06 18.86 9.58
CA LEU A 109 6.38 18.79 8.95
C LEU A 109 7.03 17.42 9.20
N VAL A 110 6.99 16.92 10.44
CA VAL A 110 7.52 15.60 10.77
C VAL A 110 6.82 14.50 9.98
N LEU A 111 5.49 14.54 9.90
CA LEU A 111 4.68 13.61 9.11
C LEU A 111 5.07 13.66 7.63
N THR A 112 5.13 14.86 7.06
CA THR A 112 5.48 15.06 5.64
C THR A 112 6.87 14.53 5.33
N LEU A 113 7.88 14.94 6.10
CA LEU A 113 9.26 14.49 5.91
C LEU A 113 9.40 12.98 6.14
N SER A 114 8.73 12.44 7.16
CA SER A 114 8.73 11.00 7.40
C SER A 114 8.13 10.21 6.24
N GLY A 115 7.10 10.73 5.56
CA GLY A 115 6.51 10.11 4.38
C GLY A 115 7.50 9.97 3.23
N TRP A 116 8.25 11.03 2.94
CA TRP A 116 9.33 11.01 1.92
C TRP A 116 10.45 10.05 2.30
N VAL A 117 10.87 10.05 3.57
CA VAL A 117 11.91 9.13 4.08
C VAL A 117 11.44 7.69 3.98
N VAL A 118 10.22 7.38 4.43
CA VAL A 118 9.63 6.04 4.38
C VAL A 118 9.49 5.56 2.93
N TYR A 119 9.09 6.44 2.02
CA TYR A 119 9.00 6.12 0.59
C TYR A 119 10.38 5.77 0.01
N GLY A 120 11.37 6.64 0.22
CA GLY A 120 12.74 6.41 -0.25
C GLY A 120 13.38 5.16 0.33
N LEU A 121 13.23 4.94 1.64
CA LEU A 121 13.73 3.74 2.32
C LEU A 121 13.03 2.48 1.83
N SER A 122 11.73 2.52 1.55
CA SER A 122 11.00 1.37 1.00
C SER A 122 11.61 0.94 -0.34
N VAL A 123 11.86 1.90 -1.24
CA VAL A 123 12.47 1.64 -2.55
C VAL A 123 13.90 1.11 -2.39
N TRP A 124 14.69 1.74 -1.52
CA TRP A 124 16.06 1.34 -1.24
C TRP A 124 16.13 -0.10 -0.70
N PHE A 125 15.31 -0.43 0.31
CA PHE A 125 15.26 -1.77 0.90
C PHE A 125 14.73 -2.79 -0.10
N ALA A 126 13.79 -2.45 -0.98
CA ALA A 126 13.34 -3.35 -2.03
C ALA A 126 14.48 -3.69 -3.02
N ALA A 127 15.32 -2.71 -3.35
CA ALA A 127 16.49 -2.96 -4.19
C ALA A 127 17.51 -3.88 -3.50
N LEU A 128 17.76 -3.70 -2.19
CA LEU A 128 18.64 -4.58 -1.41
C LEU A 128 18.06 -5.99 -1.27
N ASP A 129 16.76 -6.12 -1.01
CA ASP A 129 16.05 -7.39 -0.94
C ASP A 129 16.14 -8.16 -2.26
N ALA A 130 15.89 -7.50 -3.39
CA ALA A 130 16.00 -8.12 -4.71
C ALA A 130 17.44 -8.59 -5.00
N ARG A 131 18.46 -7.81 -4.62
CA ARG A 131 19.86 -8.20 -4.77
C ARG A 131 20.21 -9.39 -3.90
N GLU A 132 19.74 -9.43 -2.67
CA GLU A 132 19.97 -10.53 -1.74
C GLU A 132 19.28 -11.81 -2.21
N LEU A 133 18.04 -11.73 -2.69
CA LEU A 133 17.35 -12.87 -3.31
C LEU A 133 18.10 -13.40 -4.54
N ALA A 134 18.60 -12.52 -5.40
CA ALA A 134 19.41 -12.92 -6.54
C ALA A 134 20.69 -13.65 -6.11
N ALA A 135 21.37 -13.15 -5.06
CA ALA A 135 22.54 -13.81 -4.47
C ALA A 135 22.23 -15.19 -3.88
N ARG A 136 20.99 -15.41 -3.42
CA ARG A 136 20.48 -16.70 -2.91
C ARG A 136 19.96 -17.63 -4.01
N GLY A 137 20.16 -17.31 -5.29
CA GLY A 137 19.82 -18.17 -6.42
C GLY A 137 18.43 -17.92 -7.04
N PHE A 138 17.70 -16.89 -6.62
CA PHE A 138 16.45 -16.52 -7.28
C PHE A 138 16.72 -15.82 -8.61
N VAL A 139 16.65 -16.57 -9.72
CA VAL A 139 16.84 -16.03 -11.08
C VAL A 139 15.76 -14.99 -11.41
N ARG A 140 16.11 -13.72 -11.64
CA ARG A 140 15.13 -12.62 -11.88
C ARG A 140 14.08 -12.53 -10.76
N PRO A 141 14.43 -12.02 -9.57
CA PRO A 141 13.45 -11.78 -8.51
C PRO A 141 12.40 -10.74 -8.96
N PHE A 142 11.35 -10.57 -8.16
CA PHE A 142 10.32 -9.58 -8.47
C PHE A 142 10.95 -8.17 -8.63
N PRO A 143 10.59 -7.40 -9.67
CA PRO A 143 11.24 -6.12 -9.92
C PRO A 143 10.99 -5.13 -8.76
N TRP A 144 12.06 -4.64 -8.14
CA TRP A 144 11.99 -3.69 -7.02
C TRP A 144 11.35 -2.34 -7.39
N ALA A 145 11.36 -1.97 -8.67
CA ALA A 145 10.75 -0.72 -9.14
C ALA A 145 9.23 -0.66 -8.90
N TRP A 146 8.56 -1.80 -8.76
CA TRP A 146 7.14 -1.83 -8.38
C TRP A 146 6.86 -1.23 -7.00
N THR A 147 7.89 -1.06 -6.16
CA THR A 147 7.78 -0.34 -4.89
C THR A 147 7.42 1.13 -5.07
N PHE A 148 7.75 1.75 -6.22
CA PHE A 148 7.33 3.12 -6.53
C PHE A 148 5.80 3.27 -6.61
N LEU A 149 5.10 2.20 -7.02
CA LEU A 149 3.63 2.15 -6.99
C LEU A 149 3.13 1.97 -5.57
N SER A 150 3.68 1.00 -4.84
CA SER A 150 3.42 0.78 -3.42
C SER A 150 4.37 -0.28 -2.85
N SER A 151 4.83 -0.10 -1.62
CA SER A 151 5.56 -1.15 -0.89
C SER A 151 4.73 -2.44 -0.73
N LEU A 152 3.40 -2.33 -0.64
CA LEU A 152 2.50 -3.48 -0.59
C LEU A 152 2.56 -4.32 -1.87
N VAL A 153 2.59 -3.66 -3.04
CA VAL A 153 2.68 -4.33 -4.34
C VAL A 153 3.98 -5.12 -4.42
N TYR A 154 5.08 -4.56 -3.90
CA TYR A 154 6.36 -5.27 -3.84
C TYR A 154 6.30 -6.51 -2.94
N VAL A 155 5.79 -6.39 -1.71
CA VAL A 155 5.68 -7.52 -0.76
C VAL A 155 4.80 -8.64 -1.32
N ILE A 156 3.67 -8.29 -1.94
CA ILE A 156 2.77 -9.27 -2.59
C ILE A 156 3.46 -9.92 -3.81
N GLY A 157 4.04 -9.12 -4.70
CA GLY A 157 4.71 -9.61 -5.92
C GLY A 157 5.87 -10.55 -5.60
N ARG A 158 6.70 -10.17 -4.62
CA ARG A 158 7.79 -11.01 -4.08
C ARG A 158 7.27 -12.34 -3.55
N HIS A 159 6.20 -12.33 -2.75
CA HIS A 159 5.59 -13.55 -2.22
C HIS A 159 5.16 -14.51 -3.34
N VAL A 160 4.46 -14.00 -4.37
CA VAL A 160 4.01 -14.80 -5.51
C VAL A 160 5.19 -15.43 -6.25
N VAL A 161 6.25 -14.65 -6.51
CA VAL A 161 7.46 -15.16 -7.21
C VAL A 161 8.15 -16.25 -6.39
N ILE A 162 8.29 -16.07 -5.08
CA ILE A 162 8.93 -17.07 -4.20
C ILE A 162 8.10 -18.34 -4.13
N ARG A 163 6.77 -18.22 -3.97
CA ARG A 163 5.85 -19.37 -3.89
C ARG A 163 5.82 -20.18 -5.18
N ARG A 164 5.92 -19.52 -6.34
CA ARG A 164 6.01 -20.19 -7.65
C ARG A 164 7.32 -20.98 -7.85
N ARG A 165 8.37 -20.69 -7.06
CA ARG A 165 9.69 -21.33 -7.19
C ARG A 165 10.01 -22.32 -6.07
N GLY A 166 8.99 -22.78 -5.34
CA GLY A 166 9.12 -23.74 -4.25
C GLY A 166 9.53 -23.16 -2.90
N GLY A 167 9.71 -21.84 -2.79
CA GLY A 167 10.05 -21.18 -1.53
C GLY A 167 8.84 -21.02 -0.60
N ARG A 168 9.06 -21.17 0.72
CA ARG A 168 8.03 -21.07 1.76
C ARG A 168 8.17 -19.77 2.54
N THR A 169 7.51 -18.67 2.11
CA THR A 169 7.43 -17.43 2.91
C THR A 169 6.04 -16.83 2.96
N LEU A 170 5.31 -17.11 4.01
CA LEU A 170 4.05 -16.39 4.30
C LEU A 170 4.26 -15.27 5.35
N ALA A 171 5.32 -15.35 6.16
CA ALA A 171 5.48 -14.47 7.32
C ALA A 171 5.49 -12.97 6.99
N PRO A 172 6.32 -12.44 6.07
CA PRO A 172 6.31 -11.01 5.78
C PRO A 172 4.97 -10.51 5.22
N LEU A 173 4.30 -11.32 4.40
CA LEU A 173 3.00 -10.99 3.83
C LEU A 173 1.91 -10.91 4.91
N VAL A 174 1.82 -11.93 5.77
CA VAL A 174 0.83 -12.00 6.85
C VAL A 174 1.04 -10.85 7.84
N VAL A 175 2.29 -10.56 8.23
CA VAL A 175 2.58 -9.46 9.14
C VAL A 175 2.25 -8.11 8.49
N THR A 176 2.53 -7.93 7.20
CA THR A 176 2.12 -6.70 6.48
C THR A 176 0.61 -6.52 6.52
N ILE A 177 -0.16 -7.58 6.22
CA ILE A 177 -1.63 -7.55 6.28
C ILE A 177 -2.10 -7.21 7.70
N ALA A 178 -1.54 -7.87 8.71
CA ALA A 178 -1.89 -7.61 10.11
C ALA A 178 -1.65 -6.16 10.51
N ILE A 179 -0.50 -5.58 10.13
CA ILE A 179 -0.16 -4.17 10.38
C ILE A 179 -1.18 -3.25 9.70
N GLN A 180 -1.50 -3.48 8.43
CA GLN A 180 -2.45 -2.65 7.69
C GLN A 180 -3.86 -2.71 8.30
N VAL A 181 -4.31 -3.90 8.71
CA VAL A 181 -5.60 -4.08 9.39
C VAL A 181 -5.61 -3.35 10.73
N VAL A 182 -4.58 -3.50 11.54
CA VAL A 182 -4.48 -2.82 12.85
C VAL A 182 -4.49 -1.30 12.68
N MET A 183 -3.72 -0.76 11.71
CA MET A 183 -3.69 0.68 11.43
C MET A 183 -5.04 1.19 10.94
N LEU A 184 -5.71 0.45 10.04
CA LEU A 184 -7.03 0.81 9.54
C LEU A 184 -8.07 0.84 10.68
N LEU A 185 -8.06 -0.15 11.56
CA LEU A 185 -8.95 -0.19 12.72
C LEU A 185 -8.65 0.95 13.69
N ALA A 186 -7.38 1.20 14.00
CA ALA A 186 -6.98 2.30 14.89
C ALA A 186 -7.42 3.65 14.33
N ALA A 187 -7.21 3.90 13.03
CA ALA A 187 -7.66 5.12 12.36
C ALA A 187 -9.19 5.25 12.39
N SER A 188 -9.92 4.15 12.14
CA SER A 188 -11.39 4.14 12.16
C SER A 188 -11.95 4.44 13.54
N VAL A 189 -11.37 3.86 14.59
CA VAL A 189 -11.72 4.14 15.99
C VAL A 189 -11.42 5.60 16.31
N TRP A 190 -10.23 6.10 15.95
CA TRP A 190 -9.85 7.48 16.20
C TRP A 190 -10.81 8.47 15.52
N VAL A 191 -11.14 8.26 14.23
CA VAL A 191 -12.10 9.11 13.50
C VAL A 191 -13.47 9.10 14.18
N SER A 192 -13.94 7.94 14.62
CA SER A 192 -15.24 7.82 15.31
C SER A 192 -15.25 8.57 16.63
N VAL A 193 -14.20 8.42 17.44
CA VAL A 193 -14.05 9.13 18.73
C VAL A 193 -13.96 10.63 18.50
N PHE A 194 -13.15 11.06 17.54
CA PHE A 194 -12.97 12.47 17.22
C PHE A 194 -14.28 13.11 16.73
N ALA A 195 -15.01 12.44 15.83
CA ALA A 195 -16.30 12.92 15.35
C ALA A 195 -17.34 13.04 16.48
N ALA A 196 -17.37 12.07 17.40
CA ALA A 196 -18.25 12.12 18.57
C ALA A 196 -17.92 13.33 19.47
N GLN A 197 -16.64 13.55 19.76
CA GLN A 197 -16.18 14.68 20.58
C GLN A 197 -16.50 16.03 19.92
N LEU A 198 -16.27 16.14 18.62
CA LEU A 198 -16.61 17.33 17.84
C LEU A 198 -18.11 17.64 17.92
N PHE A 199 -18.95 16.61 17.72
CA PHE A 199 -20.40 16.76 17.78
C PHE A 199 -20.87 17.20 19.17
N GLU A 200 -20.36 16.57 20.22
CA GLU A 200 -20.68 16.92 21.61
C GLU A 200 -20.31 18.36 21.92
N THR A 201 -19.09 18.77 21.57
CA THR A 201 -18.58 20.12 21.82
C THR A 201 -19.43 21.18 21.09
N VAL A 202 -19.76 20.95 19.82
CA VAL A 202 -20.64 21.85 19.05
C VAL A 202 -22.07 21.88 19.61
N PHE A 203 -22.61 20.73 20.02
CA PHE A 203 -23.95 20.64 20.60
C PHE A 203 -24.05 21.39 21.93
N GLU A 204 -23.05 21.25 22.81
CA GLU A 204 -22.96 22.00 24.05
C GLU A 204 -22.92 23.51 23.77
N MET A 205 -22.03 23.97 22.90
CA MET A 205 -21.97 25.38 22.49
C MET A 205 -23.31 25.91 21.95
N ALA A 206 -24.05 25.09 21.20
CA ALA A 206 -25.35 25.46 20.63
C ALA A 206 -26.49 25.46 21.66
N THR A 207 -26.40 24.67 22.73
CA THR A 207 -27.44 24.57 23.76
C THR A 207 -27.25 25.58 24.89
N THR A 208 -26.02 25.92 25.27
CA THR A 208 -25.74 27.02 26.21
C THR A 208 -26.27 28.36 25.71
N ARG A 209 -26.50 28.51 24.39
CA ARG A 209 -27.19 29.66 23.77
C ARG A 209 -28.66 29.85 24.16
N ARG A 210 -29.35 28.81 24.66
CA ARG A 210 -30.81 28.80 24.85
C ARG A 210 -31.28 29.07 26.28
N LEU A 211 -30.35 29.20 27.23
CA LEU A 211 -30.62 29.51 28.64
C LEU A 211 -30.11 30.91 28.96
#